data_AF-A0A829Y7B3-F1
#
_entry.id   AF-A0A829Y7B3-F1
#
_cell.length_a   1.000
_cell.length_b   1.000
_cell.length_c   1.000
_cell.angle_alpha   90.00
_cell.angle_beta   90.00
_cell.angle_gamma   90.00
#
_symmetry.space_group_name_H-M   'P 1'
#
loop_
_entity.id
_entity.type
_entity.pdbx_description
1 polymer ?
#
loop_
_entity_poly.entity_id
_entity_poly.type
_entity_poly.pdbx_seq_one_letter_code
_entity_poly.pdbx_strand_id
1 'polypeptide(L)'
;MVAALATAVTVIVKSHEARELAASVEPTNLSTAENRTRPLVSPLVPEQQRSLAATEDPPDAAFLAQVEHKYRFLIADVEEAHVDELRRRLLERESQMDIGSRSRIDAGIGKLLPAESFAYYQTLKDSDLEQHHLAEYTGGISNVAPLDERQERIVLEAKLRQKQRYAAVMRDVGLDRESLSKEERAYAHAGTAEALKQYMNDFLAEVAPALTQEQYTQLKNYETTEFARELSRLQQRINAK
;
A
#
# COMPACT_ATOMS: atom_id res chain seq x y z
N MET A 1 -57.02 -6.00 10.05
CA MET A 1 -57.38 -5.78 8.63
C MET A 1 -56.11 -5.31 7.92
N VAL A 2 -55.24 -6.21 7.48
CA VAL A 2 -55.23 -7.01 6.23
C VAL A 2 -55.13 -6.15 4.97
N ALA A 3 -53.95 -6.27 4.31
CA ALA A 3 -53.59 -6.15 2.88
C ALA A 3 -52.26 -5.36 2.79
N ALA A 4 -51.06 -5.92 2.58
CA ALA A 4 -50.55 -6.94 1.66
C ALA A 4 -50.80 -6.62 0.18
N LEU A 5 -49.75 -6.17 -0.52
CA LEU A 5 -49.54 -6.41 -1.95
C LEU A 5 -48.04 -6.35 -2.25
N ALA A 6 -47.52 -7.50 -2.65
CA ALA A 6 -46.18 -7.74 -3.15
C ALA A 6 -46.17 -7.57 -4.66
N THR A 7 -45.06 -7.08 -5.22
CA THR A 7 -44.81 -7.13 -6.67
C THR A 7 -43.42 -7.71 -6.91
N ALA A 8 -43.42 -8.91 -7.50
CA ALA A 8 -42.24 -9.61 -7.98
C ALA A 8 -41.77 -9.02 -9.31
N VAL A 9 -40.45 -8.94 -9.51
CA VAL A 9 -39.84 -8.67 -10.82
C VAL A 9 -39.09 -9.91 -11.27
N THR A 10 -39.54 -10.42 -12.42
CA THR A 10 -39.13 -11.65 -13.09
C THR A 10 -37.83 -11.46 -13.86
N VAL A 11 -36.89 -12.41 -13.70
CA VAL A 11 -35.67 -12.57 -14.50
C VAL A 11 -36.04 -13.16 -15.87
N ILE A 12 -35.63 -12.50 -16.95
CA ILE A 12 -35.73 -13.05 -18.32
C ILE A 12 -34.35 -13.58 -18.73
N VAL A 13 -34.23 -14.90 -18.75
CA VAL A 13 -33.20 -15.65 -19.48
C VAL A 13 -33.69 -15.84 -20.91
N LYS A 14 -32.85 -15.56 -21.90
CA LYS A 14 -33.07 -15.99 -23.29
C LYS A 14 -31.81 -16.69 -23.80
N SER A 15 -31.96 -17.99 -24.04
CA SER A 15 -31.04 -18.87 -24.76
C SER A 15 -31.72 -19.30 -26.06
N HIS A 16 -30.98 -19.31 -27.17
CA HIS A 16 -31.20 -20.12 -28.39
C HIS A 16 -29.98 -19.85 -29.31
N GLU A 17 -29.02 -20.76 -29.52
CA GLU A 17 -29.00 -22.02 -30.30
C GLU A 17 -29.39 -21.90 -31.79
N ALA A 18 -28.40 -22.09 -32.67
CA ALA A 18 -28.35 -23.03 -33.81
C ALA A 18 -27.02 -22.78 -34.59
N ARG A 19 -26.07 -23.74 -34.69
CA ARG A 19 -25.96 -24.84 -35.69
C ARG A 19 -25.85 -24.31 -37.14
N GLU A 20 -24.96 -24.75 -38.04
CA GLU A 20 -24.23 -26.02 -38.18
C GLU A 20 -23.33 -25.97 -39.44
N LEU A 21 -22.33 -26.88 -39.47
CA LEU A 21 -21.83 -27.65 -40.64
C LEU A 21 -20.97 -26.92 -41.71
N ALA A 22 -19.88 -27.47 -42.25
CA ALA A 22 -19.31 -28.82 -42.18
C ALA A 22 -17.85 -28.86 -42.71
N ALA A 23 -17.09 -29.85 -42.22
CA ALA A 23 -16.24 -30.81 -42.95
C ALA A 23 -15.09 -30.30 -43.86
N SER A 24 -13.93 -30.94 -44.01
CA SER A 24 -13.33 -32.15 -43.47
C SER A 24 -11.95 -32.34 -44.15
N VAL A 25 -11.02 -32.97 -43.42
CA VAL A 25 -10.07 -34.01 -43.88
C VAL A 25 -8.79 -33.58 -44.67
N GLU A 26 -7.68 -33.59 -43.92
CA GLU A 26 -6.30 -34.12 -44.16
C GLU A 26 -6.08 -35.18 -45.29
N PRO A 27 -4.85 -35.72 -45.58
CA PRO A 27 -3.49 -35.45 -45.04
C PRO A 27 -2.31 -35.51 -46.09
N THR A 28 -1.08 -35.39 -45.55
CA THR A 28 0.15 -36.19 -45.83
C THR A 28 1.35 -35.64 -46.63
N ASN A 29 2.52 -35.74 -45.96
CA ASN A 29 3.87 -36.12 -46.40
C ASN A 29 4.93 -35.10 -46.90
N LEU A 30 5.88 -34.83 -45.99
CA LEU A 30 7.35 -34.97 -46.07
C LEU A 30 8.07 -34.86 -47.44
N SER A 31 9.01 -33.92 -47.57
CA SER A 31 10.41 -34.20 -47.98
C SER A 31 11.36 -32.99 -47.80
N THR A 32 12.41 -33.24 -47.02
CA THR A 32 13.83 -32.81 -47.11
C THR A 32 14.28 -31.81 -48.18
N ALA A 33 15.01 -30.76 -47.76
CA ALA A 33 16.29 -30.34 -48.36
C ALA A 33 17.01 -29.28 -47.49
N GLU A 34 18.15 -29.67 -46.93
CA GLU A 34 19.18 -28.78 -46.39
C GLU A 34 19.81 -27.93 -47.51
N ASN A 35 19.97 -26.63 -47.28
CA ASN A 35 21.15 -25.82 -47.64
C ASN A 35 20.83 -24.33 -47.48
N ARG A 36 21.24 -23.74 -46.35
CA ARG A 36 21.45 -22.28 -46.25
C ARG A 36 22.73 -21.96 -45.48
N THR A 37 23.75 -21.73 -46.28
CA THR A 37 24.83 -20.75 -46.11
C THR A 37 24.48 -19.60 -45.15
N ARG A 38 25.21 -19.54 -44.02
CA ARG A 38 25.64 -18.28 -43.36
C ARG A 38 26.61 -17.54 -44.30
N PRO A 39 26.78 -16.20 -44.28
CA PRO A 39 27.19 -15.47 -43.06
C PRO A 39 26.74 -13.99 -42.93
N LEU A 40 26.81 -13.50 -41.69
CA LEU A 40 27.43 -12.23 -41.24
C LEU A 40 26.74 -11.75 -39.95
N VAL A 41 27.20 -12.29 -38.83
CA VAL A 41 26.97 -11.68 -37.51
C VAL A 41 27.94 -10.51 -37.43
N SER A 42 27.41 -9.30 -37.30
CA SER A 42 28.18 -8.15 -36.83
C SER A 42 28.24 -8.21 -35.30
N PRO A 43 29.42 -8.27 -34.67
CA PRO A 43 29.56 -8.01 -33.25
C PRO A 43 30.20 -6.64 -33.08
N LEU A 44 29.44 -5.62 -32.68
CA LEU A 44 29.97 -4.37 -32.10
C LEU A 44 28.80 -3.49 -31.64
N VAL A 45 28.32 -3.74 -30.44
CA VAL A 45 27.81 -2.67 -29.58
C VAL A 45 28.52 -2.87 -28.24
N PRO A 46 29.35 -1.91 -27.79
CA PRO A 46 29.86 -1.92 -26.43
C PRO A 46 28.65 -1.77 -25.51
N GLU A 47 28.31 -2.84 -24.80
CA GLU A 47 27.50 -2.72 -23.60
C GLU A 47 28.19 -1.68 -22.72
N GLN A 48 27.57 -0.51 -22.63
CA GLN A 48 27.75 0.39 -21.52
C GLN A 48 27.51 -0.45 -20.27
N GLN A 49 28.61 -0.92 -19.69
CA GLN A 49 28.71 -1.20 -18.28
C GLN A 49 28.29 0.10 -17.58
N ARG A 50 26.99 0.25 -17.37
CA ARG A 50 26.45 1.13 -16.34
C ARG A 50 27.14 0.65 -15.09
N SER A 51 28.11 1.44 -14.67
CA SER A 51 28.66 1.44 -13.34
C SER A 51 27.48 1.43 -12.38
N LEU A 52 27.12 0.24 -11.91
CA LEU A 52 26.55 0.08 -10.58
C LEU A 52 27.68 0.48 -9.65
N ALA A 53 27.86 1.80 -9.51
CA ALA A 53 28.42 2.33 -8.29
C ALA A 53 27.41 1.89 -7.22
N ALA A 54 27.70 0.76 -6.61
CA ALA A 54 27.28 0.51 -5.24
C ALA A 54 27.74 1.75 -4.48
N THR A 55 26.81 2.65 -4.17
CA THR A 55 27.02 3.59 -3.08
C THR A 55 27.20 2.71 -1.86
N GLU A 56 28.46 2.48 -1.51
CA GLU A 56 28.90 1.99 -0.21
C GLU A 56 28.55 3.04 0.85
N ASP A 57 27.27 3.39 0.98
CA ASP A 57 26.84 4.01 2.22
C ASP A 57 27.07 2.94 3.30
N PRO A 58 27.84 3.25 4.36
CA PRO A 58 27.98 2.32 5.45
C PRO A 58 26.56 1.99 5.94
N PRO A 59 26.26 0.71 6.28
CA PRO A 59 24.92 0.28 6.67
C PRO A 59 24.29 1.15 7.78
N ASP A 60 25.13 1.83 8.57
CA ASP A 60 24.73 2.79 9.59
C ASP A 60 24.19 4.13 9.05
N ALA A 61 24.69 4.63 7.91
CA ALA A 61 24.26 5.90 7.32
C ALA A 61 22.89 5.77 6.64
N ALA A 62 22.66 4.68 5.90
CA ALA A 62 21.36 4.40 5.28
C ALA A 62 20.27 4.19 6.33
N PHE A 63 20.58 3.47 7.40
CA PHE A 63 19.66 3.30 8.54
C PHE A 63 19.37 4.64 9.22
N LEU A 64 20.38 5.46 9.48
CA LEU A 64 20.18 6.79 10.06
C LEU A 64 19.27 7.66 9.18
N ALA A 65 19.52 7.72 7.87
CA ALA A 65 18.69 8.46 6.93
C ALA A 65 17.24 7.96 6.92
N GLN A 66 17.03 6.65 7.00
CA GLN A 66 15.69 6.06 7.10
C GLN A 66 14.97 6.52 8.37
N VAL A 67 15.63 6.47 9.53
CA VAL A 67 15.04 6.89 10.81
C VAL A 67 14.75 8.39 10.79
N GLU A 68 15.68 9.21 10.33
CA GLU A 68 15.47 10.67 10.21
C GLU A 68 14.32 10.99 9.26
N HIS A 69 14.23 10.31 8.11
CA HIS A 69 13.13 10.52 7.19
C HIS A 69 11.77 10.13 7.80
N LYS A 70 11.69 9.01 8.51
CA LYS A 70 10.47 8.54 9.20
C LYS A 70 9.97 9.58 10.20
N TYR A 71 10.87 10.21 10.95
CA TYR A 71 10.51 11.15 12.02
C TYR A 71 10.71 12.62 11.65
N ARG A 72 10.94 12.96 10.37
CA ARG A 72 11.31 14.32 9.93
C ARG A 72 10.35 15.41 10.41
N PHE A 73 9.04 15.17 10.33
CA PHE A 73 8.01 16.13 10.75
C PHE A 73 7.90 16.24 12.27
N LEU A 74 8.18 15.16 13.00
CA LEU A 74 8.26 15.20 14.46
C LEU A 74 9.49 16.02 14.90
N ILE A 75 10.64 15.77 14.27
CA ILE A 75 11.89 16.45 14.58
C ILE A 75 11.79 17.96 14.27
N ALA A 76 11.13 18.33 13.17
CA ALA A 76 10.94 19.72 12.76
C ALA A 76 10.12 20.55 13.77
N ASP A 77 9.25 19.90 14.55
CA ASP A 77 8.36 20.57 15.51
C ASP A 77 8.92 20.59 16.95
N VAL A 78 10.11 20.03 17.18
CA VAL A 78 10.71 19.90 18.52
C VAL A 78 11.71 21.03 18.77
N GLU A 79 11.74 21.53 20.01
CA GLU A 79 12.69 22.55 20.44
C GLU A 79 14.14 22.08 20.22
N GLU A 80 14.97 22.97 19.67
CA GLU A 80 16.35 22.66 19.26
C GLU A 80 17.19 21.99 20.36
N ALA A 81 16.98 22.38 21.62
CA ALA A 81 17.66 21.82 22.79
C ALA A 81 17.38 20.31 23.02
N HIS A 82 16.29 19.78 22.47
CA HIS A 82 15.87 18.38 22.64
C HIS A 82 16.08 17.53 21.39
N VAL A 83 16.41 18.14 20.24
CA VAL A 83 16.48 17.45 18.95
C VAL A 83 17.53 16.33 18.94
N ASP A 84 18.75 16.58 19.43
CA ASP A 84 19.83 15.58 19.37
C ASP A 84 19.55 14.37 20.27
N GLU A 85 19.04 14.63 21.46
CA GLU A 85 18.63 13.58 22.40
C GLU A 85 17.43 12.78 21.86
N LEU A 86 16.49 13.45 21.18
CA LEU A 86 15.38 12.78 20.48
C LEU A 86 15.90 11.88 19.35
N ARG A 87 16.76 12.39 18.46
CA ARG A 87 17.38 11.60 17.37
C ARG A 87 18.05 10.34 17.92
N ARG A 88 18.86 10.50 18.97
CA ARG A 88 19.55 9.38 19.64
C ARG A 88 18.57 8.31 20.11
N ARG A 89 17.47 8.70 20.76
CA ARG A 89 16.45 7.75 21.23
C ARG A 89 15.64 7.11 20.12
N LEU A 90 15.35 7.83 19.04
CA LEU A 90 14.66 7.28 17.88
C LEU A 90 15.52 6.21 17.19
N LEU A 91 16.81 6.47 16.98
CA LEU A 91 17.76 5.49 16.47
C LEU A 91 17.87 4.26 17.38
N GLU A 92 17.98 4.49 18.69
CA GLU A 92 17.98 3.41 19.67
C GLU A 92 16.70 2.57 19.55
N ARG A 93 15.52 3.21 19.51
CA ARG A 93 14.23 2.52 19.36
C ARG A 93 14.19 1.62 18.13
N GLU A 94 14.57 2.16 16.98
CA GLU A 94 14.45 1.45 15.70
C GLU A 94 15.45 0.30 15.57
N SER A 95 16.60 0.37 16.28
CA SER A 95 17.57 -0.73 16.32
C SER A 95 17.19 -1.87 17.27
N GLN A 96 16.26 -1.65 18.21
CA GLN A 96 15.81 -2.70 19.14
C GLN A 96 14.80 -3.64 18.49
N MET A 97 14.94 -4.95 18.72
CA MET A 97 13.93 -5.96 18.35
C MET A 97 12.99 -6.34 19.51
N ASP A 98 13.44 -6.15 20.76
CA ASP A 98 12.69 -6.52 21.96
C ASP A 98 11.59 -5.48 22.30
N ILE A 99 10.36 -5.96 22.47
CA ILE A 99 9.18 -5.13 22.78
C ILE A 99 9.33 -4.44 24.14
N GLY A 100 9.91 -5.12 25.14
CA GLY A 100 10.12 -4.54 26.46
C GLY A 100 11.10 -3.37 26.44
N SER A 101 12.17 -3.49 25.65
CA SER A 101 13.18 -2.46 25.45
C SER A 101 12.63 -1.27 24.67
N ARG A 102 11.87 -1.51 23.59
CA ARG A 102 11.13 -0.46 22.86
C ARG A 102 10.21 0.32 23.81
N SER A 103 9.42 -0.36 24.62
CA SER A 103 8.49 0.28 25.56
C SER A 103 9.19 1.21 26.57
N ARG A 104 10.40 0.83 27.05
CA ARG A 104 11.21 1.69 27.92
C ARG A 104 11.74 2.91 27.20
N ILE A 105 12.17 2.76 25.94
CA ILE A 105 12.64 3.87 25.11
C ILE A 105 11.49 4.83 24.79
N ASP A 106 10.32 4.31 24.38
CA ASP A 106 9.10 5.07 24.12
C ASP A 106 8.70 5.93 25.34
N ALA A 107 8.74 5.35 26.56
CA ALA A 107 8.48 6.09 27.80
C ALA A 107 9.52 7.19 28.06
N GLY A 108 10.76 6.98 27.61
CA GLY A 108 11.82 7.99 27.66
C GLY A 108 11.62 9.12 26.66
N ILE A 109 11.20 8.81 25.43
CA ILE A 109 10.82 9.78 24.40
C ILE A 109 9.64 10.64 24.90
N GLY A 110 8.65 10.03 25.56
CA GLY A 110 7.52 10.75 26.15
C GLY A 110 7.87 11.74 27.27
N LYS A 111 9.08 11.70 27.82
CA LYS A 111 9.57 12.71 28.79
C LYS A 111 10.20 13.93 28.11
N LEU A 112 10.58 13.81 26.84
CA LEU A 112 11.20 14.88 26.05
C LEU A 112 10.17 15.67 25.25
N LEU A 113 9.07 15.01 24.89
CA LEU A 113 8.07 15.56 24.00
C LEU A 113 6.87 16.13 24.78
N PRO A 114 6.34 17.29 24.37
CA PRO A 114 5.00 17.71 24.77
C PRO A 114 3.95 16.66 24.42
N ALA A 115 2.79 16.72 25.08
CA ALA A 115 1.74 15.71 24.91
C ALA A 115 1.30 15.51 23.45
N GLU A 116 1.17 16.60 22.69
CA GLU A 116 0.78 16.56 21.28
C GLU A 116 1.86 15.91 20.39
N SER A 117 3.13 16.32 20.54
CA SER A 117 4.26 15.72 19.81
C SER A 117 4.46 14.26 20.18
N PHE A 118 4.22 13.88 21.44
CA PHE A 118 4.25 12.49 21.87
C PHE A 118 3.11 11.68 21.25
N ALA A 119 1.90 12.23 21.18
CA ALA A 119 0.78 11.58 20.50
C ALA A 119 1.10 11.35 19.01
N TYR A 120 1.73 12.33 18.35
CA TYR A 120 2.18 12.18 16.96
C TYR A 120 3.29 11.13 16.81
N TYR A 121 4.27 11.12 17.70
CA TYR A 121 5.28 10.06 17.77
C TYR A 121 4.64 8.66 17.85
N GLN A 122 3.61 8.48 18.69
CA GLN A 122 2.92 7.20 18.84
C GLN A 122 2.24 6.74 17.56
N THR A 123 1.86 7.65 16.65
CA THR A 123 1.30 7.28 15.35
C THR A 123 2.39 6.94 14.32
N LEU A 124 3.55 7.60 14.41
CA LEU A 124 4.70 7.39 13.51
C LEU A 124 5.49 6.12 13.80
N LYS A 125 5.62 5.71 15.07
CA LYS A 125 6.55 4.62 15.42
C LYS A 125 6.27 3.29 14.72
N ASP A 126 5.02 3.06 14.33
CA ASP A 126 4.56 1.84 13.63
C ASP A 126 4.01 2.16 12.22
N SER A 127 4.59 3.20 11.57
CA SER A 127 4.14 3.71 10.27
C SER A 127 5.01 3.30 9.07
N ASP A 128 5.84 2.27 9.18
CA ASP A 128 6.83 1.95 8.13
C ASP A 128 6.17 1.68 6.77
N LEU A 129 5.02 1.00 6.77
CA LEU A 129 4.25 0.73 5.55
C LEU A 129 3.70 2.03 4.93
N GLU A 130 3.15 2.93 5.74
CA GLU A 130 2.59 4.19 5.26
C GLU A 130 3.67 5.12 4.71
N GLN A 131 4.83 5.15 5.37
CA GLN A 131 6.01 5.90 4.90
C GLN A 131 6.50 5.34 3.57
N HIS A 132 6.55 4.01 3.43
CA HIS A 132 6.93 3.37 2.19
C HIS A 132 5.95 3.70 1.06
N HIS A 133 4.64 3.57 1.29
CA HIS A 133 3.63 3.91 0.27
C HIS A 133 3.71 5.38 -0.14
N LEU A 134 3.93 6.28 0.83
CA LEU A 134 4.10 7.70 0.53
C LEU A 134 5.35 7.93 -0.34
N ALA A 135 6.49 7.31 0.01
CA ALA A 135 7.72 7.43 -0.75
C ALA A 135 7.61 6.86 -2.19
N GLU A 136 6.91 5.74 -2.37
CA GLU A 136 6.62 5.20 -3.71
C GLU A 136 5.77 6.17 -4.53
N TYR A 137 4.71 6.72 -3.93
CA TYR A 137 3.83 7.67 -4.58
C TYR A 137 4.56 8.97 -4.95
N THR A 138 5.27 9.60 -4.01
CA THR A 138 5.99 10.86 -4.28
C THR A 138 7.13 10.65 -5.27
N GLY A 139 7.84 9.52 -5.19
CA GLY A 139 8.83 9.13 -6.19
C GLY A 139 8.24 9.01 -7.59
N GLY A 140 7.07 8.36 -7.71
CA GLY A 140 6.38 8.13 -8.98
C GLY A 140 5.89 9.40 -9.68
N ILE A 141 5.56 10.46 -8.94
CA ILE A 141 5.02 11.72 -9.50
C ILE A 141 6.03 12.89 -9.50
N SER A 142 7.23 12.68 -8.96
CA SER A 142 8.25 13.71 -8.71
C SER A 142 8.53 14.65 -9.89
N ASN A 143 8.42 14.16 -11.13
CA ASN A 143 8.69 14.94 -12.35
C ASN A 143 7.46 15.62 -12.97
N VAL A 144 6.26 15.29 -12.50
CA VAL A 144 5.00 15.71 -13.13
C VAL A 144 4.19 16.59 -12.19
N ALA A 145 4.00 16.13 -10.96
CA ALA A 145 3.20 16.81 -9.96
C ALA A 145 3.78 16.57 -8.55
N PRO A 146 5.02 17.01 -8.28
CA PRO A 146 5.67 16.78 -6.99
C PRO A 146 4.84 17.37 -5.85
N LEU A 147 4.88 16.71 -4.69
CA LEU A 147 4.37 17.28 -3.45
C LEU A 147 5.44 18.14 -2.80
N ASP A 148 5.04 19.25 -2.19
CA ASP A 148 5.91 19.95 -1.23
C ASP A 148 5.89 19.24 0.15
N GLU A 149 6.82 19.61 1.03
CA GLU A 149 6.94 18.99 2.37
C GLU A 149 5.67 19.12 3.21
N ARG A 150 4.93 20.23 3.07
CA ARG A 150 3.68 20.45 3.79
C ARG A 150 2.59 19.52 3.26
N GLN A 151 2.50 19.35 1.96
CA GLN A 151 1.58 18.42 1.32
C GLN A 151 1.90 16.97 1.70
N GLU A 152 3.17 16.57 1.68
CA GLU A 152 3.60 15.25 2.15
C GLU A 152 3.19 14.99 3.60
N ARG A 153 3.39 15.98 4.49
CA ARG A 153 2.97 15.88 5.88
C ARG A 153 1.47 15.67 6.01
N ILE A 154 0.67 16.46 5.29
CA ILE A 154 -0.80 16.35 5.29
C ILE A 154 -1.24 14.95 4.83
N VAL A 155 -0.65 14.46 3.74
CA VAL A 155 -0.96 13.13 3.20
C VAL A 155 -0.58 12.03 4.19
N LEU A 156 0.62 12.09 4.78
CA LEU A 156 1.07 11.12 5.78
C LEU A 156 0.12 11.11 7.00
N GLU A 157 -0.12 12.29 7.58
CA GLU A 157 -0.95 12.40 8.78
C GLU A 157 -2.39 11.92 8.56
N ALA A 158 -2.99 12.26 7.42
CA ALA A 158 -4.32 11.76 7.04
C ALA A 158 -4.29 10.22 6.96
N LYS A 159 -3.25 9.64 6.33
CA LYS A 159 -3.09 8.18 6.23
C LYS A 159 -3.01 7.52 7.60
N LEU A 160 -2.23 8.10 8.52
CA LEU A 160 -2.10 7.58 9.89
C LEU A 160 -3.40 7.67 10.68
N ARG A 161 -4.11 8.80 10.60
CA ARG A 161 -5.42 8.98 11.26
C ARG A 161 -6.43 7.98 10.73
N GLN A 162 -6.53 7.81 9.42
CA GLN A 162 -7.48 6.90 8.81
C GLN A 162 -7.12 5.44 9.08
N LYS A 163 -5.83 5.08 9.12
CA LYS A 163 -5.38 3.73 9.51
C LYS A 163 -5.85 3.38 10.92
N GLN A 164 -5.73 4.30 11.88
CA GLN A 164 -6.18 4.07 13.25
C GLN A 164 -7.70 3.84 13.32
N ARG A 165 -8.48 4.63 12.57
CA ARG A 165 -9.94 4.46 12.47
C ARG A 165 -10.30 3.12 11.83
N TYR A 166 -9.65 2.77 10.72
CA TYR A 166 -9.82 1.49 10.05
C TYR A 166 -9.48 0.31 10.96
N ALA A 167 -8.36 0.37 11.68
CA ALA A 167 -7.96 -0.65 12.64
C ALA A 167 -8.95 -0.82 13.81
N ALA A 168 -9.71 0.22 14.16
CA ALA A 168 -10.81 0.09 15.11
C ALA A 168 -11.99 -0.69 14.51
N VAL A 169 -12.40 -0.35 13.28
CA VAL A 169 -13.48 -1.05 12.57
C VAL A 169 -13.14 -2.52 12.32
N MET A 170 -11.89 -2.83 11.94
CA MET A 170 -11.47 -4.19 11.61
C MET A 170 -11.44 -5.14 12.80
N ARG A 171 -11.27 -4.62 14.02
CA ARG A 171 -11.36 -5.44 15.25
C ARG A 171 -12.75 -6.05 15.43
N ASP A 172 -13.79 -5.34 14.99
CA ASP A 172 -15.19 -5.79 15.12
C ASP A 172 -15.58 -6.84 14.06
N VAL A 173 -14.81 -6.95 12.97
CA VAL A 173 -15.04 -7.93 11.88
C VAL A 173 -14.63 -9.35 12.28
N GLY A 174 -13.89 -9.52 13.39
CA GLY A 174 -13.62 -10.84 13.98
C GLY A 174 -12.59 -11.69 13.23
N LEU A 175 -11.73 -11.07 12.41
CA LEU A 175 -10.67 -11.75 11.62
C LEU A 175 -9.58 -12.42 12.47
N ASP A 176 -9.58 -12.21 13.78
CA ASP A 176 -8.58 -12.77 14.69
C ASP A 176 -8.89 -14.22 15.11
N ARG A 177 -10.08 -14.73 14.76
CA ARG A 177 -10.48 -16.12 15.04
C ARG A 177 -9.72 -17.13 14.19
N GLU A 178 -9.35 -18.28 14.76
CA GLU A 178 -8.60 -19.33 14.05
C GLU A 178 -9.37 -19.95 12.87
N SER A 179 -10.70 -20.04 12.98
CA SER A 179 -11.59 -20.55 11.93
C SER A 179 -12.86 -19.71 11.85
N LEU A 180 -13.51 -19.73 10.67
CA LEU A 180 -14.74 -18.99 10.42
C LEU A 180 -15.78 -19.90 9.75
N SER A 181 -17.03 -19.83 10.20
CA SER A 181 -18.16 -20.46 9.51
C SER A 181 -18.31 -19.90 8.08
N LYS A 182 -19.13 -20.54 7.24
CA LYS A 182 -19.41 -20.03 5.90
C LYS A 182 -20.09 -18.66 5.95
N GLU A 183 -21.04 -18.49 6.88
CA GLU A 183 -21.77 -17.25 7.12
C GLU A 183 -20.84 -16.16 7.67
N GLU A 184 -19.96 -16.53 8.61
CA GLU A 184 -18.95 -15.62 9.17
C GLU A 184 -17.94 -15.17 8.11
N ARG A 185 -17.52 -16.06 7.19
CA ARG A 185 -16.66 -15.68 6.06
C ARG A 185 -17.36 -14.71 5.11
N ALA A 186 -18.63 -14.96 4.78
CA ALA A 186 -19.39 -14.05 3.92
C ALA A 186 -19.57 -12.67 4.57
N TYR A 187 -19.86 -12.64 5.87
CA TYR A 187 -19.91 -11.41 6.66
C TYR A 187 -18.55 -10.70 6.68
N ALA A 188 -17.47 -11.42 6.94
CA ALA A 188 -16.12 -10.88 6.96
C ALA A 188 -15.70 -10.29 5.61
N HIS A 189 -16.03 -10.96 4.50
CA HIS A 189 -15.78 -10.45 3.15
C HIS A 189 -16.47 -9.11 2.91
N ALA A 190 -17.78 -9.03 3.20
CA ALA A 190 -18.56 -7.81 3.00
C ALA A 190 -18.10 -6.68 3.93
N GLY A 191 -17.91 -6.98 5.22
CA GLY A 191 -17.47 -6.02 6.23
C GLY A 191 -16.09 -5.45 5.93
N THR A 192 -15.15 -6.30 5.54
CA THR A 192 -13.78 -5.88 5.19
C THR A 192 -13.76 -5.02 3.93
N ALA A 193 -14.50 -5.41 2.88
CA ALA A 193 -14.56 -4.65 1.64
C ALA A 193 -15.15 -3.24 1.86
N GLU A 194 -16.23 -3.15 2.64
CA GLU A 194 -16.85 -1.87 2.96
C GLU A 194 -15.97 -1.00 3.86
N ALA A 195 -15.36 -1.57 4.90
CA ALA A 195 -14.47 -0.85 5.80
C ALA A 195 -13.25 -0.28 5.06
N LEU A 196 -12.63 -1.06 4.16
CA LEU A 196 -11.49 -0.61 3.39
C LEU A 196 -11.90 0.48 2.37
N LYS A 197 -13.10 0.37 1.79
CA LYS A 197 -13.62 1.36 0.84
C LYS A 197 -13.90 2.69 1.53
N GLN A 198 -14.49 2.63 2.73
CA GLN A 198 -14.75 3.79 3.56
C GLN A 198 -13.42 4.47 3.96
N TYR A 199 -12.43 3.69 4.41
CA TYR A 199 -11.08 4.17 4.68
C TYR A 199 -10.49 4.96 3.51
N MET A 200 -10.53 4.40 2.29
CA MET A 200 -9.99 5.06 1.09
C MET A 200 -10.75 6.36 0.79
N ASN A 201 -12.08 6.34 0.86
CA ASN A 201 -12.89 7.52 0.57
C ASN A 201 -12.65 8.64 1.58
N ASP A 202 -12.58 8.32 2.87
CA ASP A 202 -12.33 9.30 3.94
C ASP A 202 -10.93 9.88 3.84
N PHE A 203 -9.93 9.04 3.54
CA PHE A 203 -8.56 9.49 3.28
C PHE A 203 -8.51 10.48 2.10
N LEU A 204 -9.09 10.12 0.95
CA LEU A 204 -9.06 10.98 -0.23
C LEU A 204 -9.83 12.28 -0.01
N ALA A 205 -10.96 12.24 0.69
CA ALA A 205 -11.72 13.43 1.04
C ALA A 205 -10.94 14.39 1.95
N GLU A 206 -10.16 13.84 2.89
CA GLU A 206 -9.37 14.61 3.85
C GLU A 206 -8.19 15.34 3.20
N VAL A 207 -7.51 14.70 2.24
CA VAL A 207 -6.32 15.28 1.58
C VAL A 207 -6.67 16.18 0.39
N ALA A 208 -7.85 16.02 -0.22
CA ALA A 208 -8.27 16.75 -1.41
C ALA A 208 -8.07 18.29 -1.32
N PRO A 209 -8.39 18.97 -0.20
CA PRO A 209 -8.25 20.43 -0.11
C PRO A 209 -6.79 20.93 -0.14
N ALA A 210 -5.82 20.06 0.12
CA ALA A 210 -4.41 20.41 0.20
C ALA A 210 -3.65 20.16 -1.12
N LEU A 211 -4.27 19.48 -2.08
CA LEU A 211 -3.64 19.02 -3.30
C LEU A 211 -4.20 19.76 -4.52
N THR A 212 -3.35 19.94 -5.54
CA THR A 212 -3.83 20.34 -6.86
C THR A 212 -4.65 19.21 -7.48
N GLN A 213 -5.47 19.53 -8.50
CA GLN A 213 -6.28 18.53 -9.19
C GLN A 213 -5.43 17.39 -9.77
N GLU A 214 -4.24 17.71 -10.29
CA GLU A 214 -3.32 16.74 -10.86
C GLU A 214 -2.72 15.84 -9.77
N GLN A 215 -2.19 16.41 -8.69
CA GLN A 215 -1.67 15.68 -7.54
C GLN A 215 -2.72 14.73 -6.96
N TYR A 216 -3.94 15.23 -6.74
CA TYR A 216 -5.06 14.45 -6.23
C TYR A 216 -5.44 13.30 -7.17
N THR A 217 -5.47 13.54 -8.48
CA THR A 217 -5.79 12.51 -9.47
C THR A 217 -4.75 11.38 -9.44
N GLN A 218 -3.47 11.72 -9.36
CA GLN A 218 -2.41 10.72 -9.23
C GLN A 218 -2.50 9.96 -7.90
N LEU A 219 -2.77 10.64 -6.78
CA LEU A 219 -2.94 9.99 -5.47
C LEU A 219 -4.11 9.02 -5.49
N LYS A 220 -5.25 9.43 -6.04
CA LYS A 220 -6.42 8.58 -6.19
C LYS A 220 -6.12 7.32 -7.01
N ASN A 221 -5.38 7.44 -8.11
CA ASN A 221 -5.01 6.30 -8.95
C ASN A 221 -4.08 5.33 -8.20
N TYR A 222 -3.08 5.86 -7.50
CA TYR A 222 -2.17 5.07 -6.66
C TYR A 222 -2.95 4.32 -5.57
N GLU A 223 -3.75 5.02 -4.76
CA GLU A 223 -4.50 4.41 -3.67
C GLU A 223 -5.60 3.45 -4.13
N THR A 224 -6.19 3.67 -5.31
CA THR A 224 -7.13 2.69 -5.90
C THR A 224 -6.43 1.36 -6.19
N THR A 225 -5.17 1.42 -6.63
CA THR A 225 -4.36 0.22 -6.90
C THR A 225 -3.99 -0.49 -5.60
N GLU A 226 -3.54 0.27 -4.59
CA GLU A 226 -3.22 -0.28 -3.27
C GLU A 226 -4.46 -0.87 -2.57
N PHE A 227 -5.61 -0.21 -2.68
CA PHE A 227 -6.90 -0.72 -2.22
C PHE A 227 -7.21 -2.10 -2.81
N ALA A 228 -7.08 -2.25 -4.13
CA ALA A 228 -7.38 -3.52 -4.81
C ALA A 228 -6.42 -4.64 -4.37
N ARG A 229 -5.14 -4.32 -4.16
CA ARG A 229 -4.13 -5.26 -3.64
C ARG A 229 -4.46 -5.70 -2.22
N GLU A 230 -4.78 -4.75 -1.34
CA GLU A 230 -5.08 -5.05 0.06
C GLU A 230 -6.38 -5.84 0.20
N LEU A 231 -7.43 -5.48 -0.56
CA LEU A 231 -8.67 -6.24 -0.61
C LEU A 231 -8.43 -7.69 -1.03
N SER A 232 -7.63 -7.90 -2.08
CA SER A 232 -7.28 -9.25 -2.54
C SER A 232 -6.55 -10.06 -1.47
N ARG A 233 -5.56 -9.46 -0.78
CA ARG A 233 -4.85 -10.09 0.34
C ARG A 233 -5.79 -10.47 1.48
N LEU A 234 -6.70 -9.57 1.86
CA LEU A 234 -7.67 -9.82 2.93
C LEU A 234 -8.64 -10.93 2.57
N GLN A 235 -9.13 -10.95 1.33
CA GLN A 235 -9.99 -12.02 0.83
C GLN A 235 -9.30 -13.39 0.86
N GLN A 236 -8.02 -13.45 0.45
CA GLN A 236 -7.22 -14.68 0.55
C GLN A 236 -7.09 -15.14 2.00
N ARG A 237 -6.82 -14.22 2.94
CA ARG A 237 -6.71 -14.52 4.37
C ARG A 237 -8.03 -15.04 4.95
N ILE A 238 -9.17 -14.48 4.55
CA ILE A 238 -10.51 -14.95 4.99
C ILE A 238 -10.78 -16.35 4.45
N ASN A 239 -10.41 -16.63 3.20
CA ASN A 239 -10.64 -17.93 2.58
C ASN A 239 -9.75 -19.04 3.13
N ALA A 240 -8.61 -18.70 3.74
CA ALA A 240 -7.70 -19.64 4.39
C ALA A 240 -8.13 -20.05 5.81
N LYS A 241 -9.18 -19.42 6.37
CA LYS A 241 -9.79 -19.74 7.68
C LYS A 241 -11.02 -20.64 7.51
#